data_AF-A0A7C4G5I6-F1
#
_entry.id   AF-A0A7C4G5I6-F1
#
_cell.length_a   1.000
_cell.length_b   1.000
_cell.length_c   1.000
_cell.angle_alpha   90.00
_cell.angle_beta   90.00
_cell.angle_gamma   90.00
#
_symmetry.space_group_name_H-M   'P 1'
#
loop_
_entity.id
_entity.type
_entity.pdbx_description
1 polymer ?
#
loop_
_entity_poly.entity_id
_entity_poly.type
_entity_poly.pdbx_seq_one_letter_code
_entity_poly.pdbx_strand_id
1 'polypeptide(L)'
;MSLHPGLLLDKQHDPWPVDKKEQAEFPRMVLQQVAGQAEPAGLLASKRKLWQAAQGEGAIRWQAQTKAPLALHLSRATAFENAGLCLHPLYGFAYLPGSGLKGMARAFALTVQGIKETERDFELVFGREAEKEEEGAAGYVVFHDAWPVSWPKLEVDIVNCHHGAYYREGEPPEDWEDPVPVNFLAVKPGARFEFALSLRRPHEEGARLLELARGWLAGALAVLGAGAKTAAGYGRFGTGGQPRPPVDGRRAEFECTLRLVSPAFLAGANQGREDCRLRGASMRGLLRWWWRALHAGAVPVEEMRKLEGRIWGTTEAASAVQVEIEPLGEAQVVQWTKPPGDQPAPGRFYLAYGMEGNPKANRPARYFIKPGMKWRLRLSARGAPGLTAEQVRDHAVAALWTLCRMGGVGAKSRRGFGSVSIESPSRRLPDKWNETFSMVGIHAIPEHRKPQSPSVLELSTKMLDLRAKDAMAALDRLGAAYRAFTSGEKHKPEKVALGLPRLIHRRPNQEKLLHPADEKKYSRHASPLHFRLVETPQGYVVRVSALHSPHLPDLATSKAYLEKCMHRMEEFLKHGK
;
A
#
# COMPACT_ATOMS: atom_id res chain seq x y z
N MET A 1 -10.42 34.28 -2.14
CA MET A 1 -11.06 34.06 -0.83
C MET A 1 -10.78 32.63 -0.39
N SER A 2 -10.38 32.39 0.85
CA SER A 2 -10.31 31.01 1.39
C SER A 2 -11.73 30.56 1.73
N LEU A 3 -12.14 29.39 1.23
CA LEU A 3 -13.45 28.81 1.49
C LEU A 3 -13.34 27.73 2.56
N HIS A 4 -14.43 27.49 3.29
CA HIS A 4 -14.46 26.46 4.33
C HIS A 4 -14.33 25.06 3.70
N PRO A 5 -13.25 24.30 3.98
CA PRO A 5 -12.99 23.00 3.33
C PRO A 5 -14.14 22.00 3.46
N GLY A 6 -14.81 21.96 4.61
CA GLY A 6 -15.97 21.07 4.81
C GLY A 6 -17.22 21.49 4.03
N LEU A 7 -17.42 22.79 3.77
CA LEU A 7 -18.56 23.24 2.98
C LEU A 7 -18.33 22.92 1.51
N LEU A 8 -17.11 23.11 1.01
CA LEU A 8 -16.71 22.69 -0.33
C LEU A 8 -16.91 21.18 -0.55
N LEU A 9 -16.54 20.37 0.44
CA LEU A 9 -16.66 18.92 0.35
C LEU A 9 -18.12 18.45 0.38
N ASP A 10 -18.95 19.02 1.25
CA ASP A 10 -20.26 18.46 1.58
C ASP A 10 -21.45 19.21 0.94
N LYS A 11 -21.29 20.48 0.55
CA LYS A 11 -22.41 21.37 0.22
C LYS A 11 -22.20 22.29 -1.00
N GLN A 12 -20.96 22.56 -1.41
CA GLN A 12 -20.63 23.57 -2.42
C GLN A 12 -19.84 23.01 -3.61
N HIS A 13 -19.83 21.70 -3.83
CA HIS A 13 -19.24 21.14 -5.04
C HIS A 13 -20.13 21.42 -6.26
N ASP A 14 -19.54 21.51 -7.44
CA ASP A 14 -20.29 21.68 -8.69
C ASP A 14 -21.28 20.51 -8.92
N PRO A 15 -22.32 20.72 -9.75
CA PRO A 15 -23.17 19.62 -10.20
C PRO A 15 -22.35 18.51 -10.86
N TRP A 16 -22.81 17.27 -10.73
CA TRP A 16 -22.15 16.12 -11.34
C TRP A 16 -22.08 16.29 -12.88
N PRO A 17 -20.90 16.16 -13.52
CA PRO A 17 -20.78 16.37 -14.96
C PRO A 17 -21.60 15.38 -15.78
N VAL A 18 -22.02 15.79 -16.97
CA VAL A 18 -22.75 14.91 -17.92
C VAL A 18 -21.77 14.07 -18.76
N ASP A 19 -20.61 14.62 -19.12
CA ASP A 19 -19.60 13.90 -19.92
C ASP A 19 -18.90 12.80 -19.12
N LYS A 20 -18.84 11.59 -19.68
CA LYS A 20 -18.27 10.41 -19.00
C LYS A 20 -16.79 10.53 -18.68
N LYS A 21 -16.00 11.27 -19.47
CA LYS A 21 -14.56 11.47 -19.17
C LYS A 21 -14.39 12.45 -18.02
N GLU A 22 -15.20 13.51 -18.01
CA GLU A 22 -15.20 14.48 -16.90
C GLU A 22 -15.65 13.83 -15.59
N GLN A 23 -16.68 12.98 -15.62
CA GLN A 23 -17.16 12.22 -14.45
C GLN A 23 -16.05 11.40 -13.78
N ALA A 24 -15.11 10.85 -14.54
CA ALA A 24 -14.02 10.03 -14.00
C ALA A 24 -12.99 10.86 -13.23
N GLU A 25 -12.74 12.11 -13.63
CA GLU A 25 -11.77 13.01 -12.97
C GLU A 25 -12.44 13.93 -11.93
N PHE A 26 -13.76 14.12 -12.01
CA PHE A 26 -14.51 15.07 -11.19
C PHE A 26 -14.31 14.90 -9.68
N PRO A 27 -14.43 13.69 -9.09
CA PRO A 27 -14.15 13.51 -7.67
C PRO A 27 -12.76 13.98 -7.28
N ARG A 28 -11.74 13.65 -8.10
CA ARG A 28 -10.36 14.04 -7.84
C ARG A 28 -10.19 15.56 -7.88
N MET A 29 -10.81 16.24 -8.84
CA MET A 29 -10.75 17.70 -8.96
C MET A 29 -11.32 18.39 -7.71
N VAL A 30 -12.49 17.95 -7.24
CA VAL A 30 -13.12 18.50 -6.02
C VAL A 30 -12.22 18.30 -4.80
N LEU A 31 -11.65 17.10 -4.62
CA LEU A 31 -10.72 16.86 -3.51
C LEU A 31 -9.44 17.71 -3.62
N GLN A 32 -8.94 17.97 -4.83
CA GLN A 32 -7.80 18.87 -5.03
C GLN A 32 -8.13 20.32 -4.64
N GLN A 33 -9.34 20.80 -4.96
CA GLN A 33 -9.80 22.12 -4.54
C GLN A 33 -9.93 22.22 -3.01
N VAL A 34 -10.48 21.19 -2.35
CA VAL A 34 -10.55 21.13 -0.88
C VAL A 34 -9.14 21.10 -0.28
N ALA A 35 -8.23 20.30 -0.84
CA ALA A 35 -6.86 20.19 -0.35
C ALA A 35 -6.03 21.47 -0.54
N GLY A 36 -6.40 22.31 -1.52
CA GLY A 36 -5.77 23.60 -1.80
C GLY A 36 -6.21 24.75 -0.88
N GLN A 37 -7.20 24.55 0.00
CA GLN A 37 -7.66 25.61 0.89
C GLN A 37 -6.63 25.97 1.97
N ALA A 38 -6.44 27.26 2.17
CA ALA A 38 -5.51 27.82 3.15
C ALA A 38 -6.22 28.18 4.47
N GLU A 39 -5.43 28.40 5.51
CA GLU A 39 -5.93 28.93 6.77
C GLU A 39 -6.53 30.34 6.56
N PRO A 40 -7.76 30.61 7.05
CA PRO A 40 -8.23 31.98 7.25
C PRO A 40 -7.37 32.67 8.32
N ALA A 41 -6.82 33.85 8.00
CA ALA A 41 -5.78 34.52 8.79
C ALA A 41 -6.07 34.53 10.32
N GLY A 42 -5.20 33.88 11.09
CA GLY A 42 -5.22 33.88 12.56
C GLY A 42 -6.37 33.11 13.22
N LEU A 43 -7.21 32.41 12.44
CA LEU A 43 -8.38 31.69 12.96
C LEU A 43 -7.97 30.58 13.93
N LEU A 44 -7.03 29.71 13.52
CA LEU A 44 -6.66 28.55 14.33
C LEU A 44 -6.00 29.00 15.63
N ALA A 45 -5.06 29.95 15.56
CA ALA A 45 -4.36 30.48 16.74
C ALA A 45 -5.35 31.06 17.76
N SER A 46 -6.33 31.83 17.30
CA SER A 46 -7.32 32.46 18.18
C SER A 46 -8.25 31.44 18.83
N LYS A 47 -8.74 30.45 18.07
CA LYS A 47 -9.65 29.43 18.60
C LYS A 47 -8.96 28.41 19.49
N ARG A 48 -7.68 28.10 19.24
CA ARG A 48 -6.87 27.24 20.12
C ARG A 48 -6.72 27.80 21.53
N LYS A 49 -6.55 29.12 21.70
CA LYS A 49 -6.48 29.74 23.03
C LYS A 49 -7.74 29.48 23.86
N LEU A 50 -8.92 29.64 23.23
CA LEU A 50 -10.21 29.36 23.88
C LEU A 50 -10.36 27.87 24.20
N TRP A 51 -9.99 26.99 23.26
CA TRP A 51 -10.03 25.54 23.47
C TRP A 51 -9.12 25.09 24.62
N GLN A 52 -7.91 25.67 24.74
CA GLN A 52 -7.00 25.38 25.86
C GLN A 52 -7.58 25.83 27.21
N ALA A 53 -8.17 27.03 27.26
CA ALA A 53 -8.79 27.55 28.48
C ALA A 53 -9.98 26.68 28.95
N ALA A 54 -10.77 26.14 28.01
CA ALA A 54 -11.93 25.32 28.31
C ALA A 54 -11.61 23.96 28.99
N GLN A 55 -10.35 23.52 28.99
CA GLN A 55 -9.94 22.25 29.58
C GLN A 55 -9.73 22.32 31.10
N GLY A 56 -9.62 23.53 31.66
CA GLY A 56 -9.30 23.77 33.07
C GLY A 56 -7.81 23.68 33.40
N GLU A 57 -7.44 24.18 34.59
CA GLU A 57 -6.05 24.31 35.03
C GLU A 57 -5.35 22.97 35.31
N GLY A 58 -6.11 21.94 35.72
CA GLY A 58 -5.59 20.59 35.99
C GLY A 58 -5.44 19.68 34.76
N ALA A 59 -5.66 20.20 33.55
CA ALA A 59 -5.53 19.41 32.33
C ALA A 59 -4.06 19.23 31.92
N ILE A 60 -3.67 17.99 31.59
CA ILE A 60 -2.38 17.73 30.96
C ILE A 60 -2.51 17.90 29.44
N ARG A 61 -1.50 18.53 28.84
CA ARG A 61 -1.42 18.75 27.39
C ARG A 61 -0.08 18.31 26.85
N TRP A 62 -0.09 17.69 25.68
CA TRP A 62 1.14 17.38 24.96
C TRP A 62 0.89 17.40 23.46
N GLN A 63 1.97 17.50 22.68
CA GLN A 63 1.89 17.51 21.22
C GLN A 63 2.51 16.25 20.64
N ALA A 64 1.93 15.73 19.57
CA ALA A 64 2.50 14.66 18.78
C ALA A 64 2.40 14.97 17.29
N GLN A 65 3.35 14.44 16.51
CA GLN A 65 3.46 14.68 15.08
C GLN A 65 3.10 13.43 14.29
N THR A 66 2.34 13.57 13.20
CA THR A 66 2.06 12.47 12.27
C THR A 66 3.33 12.03 11.56
N LYS A 67 3.60 10.72 11.57
CA LYS A 67 4.72 10.08 10.82
C LYS A 67 4.26 9.51 9.47
N ALA A 68 2.97 9.23 9.35
CA ALA A 68 2.33 8.75 8.13
C ALA A 68 1.11 9.61 7.79
N PRO A 69 0.57 9.52 6.55
CA PRO A 69 -0.64 10.23 6.20
C PRO A 69 -1.78 9.83 7.15
N LEU A 70 -2.59 10.80 7.55
CA LEU A 70 -3.70 10.58 8.47
C LEU A 70 -5.03 10.71 7.72
N ALA A 71 -5.73 9.59 7.57
CA ALA A 71 -7.06 9.52 6.99
C ALA A 71 -8.08 9.37 8.12
N LEU A 72 -9.09 10.23 8.18
CA LEU A 72 -10.07 10.25 9.26
C LEU A 72 -11.48 10.19 8.70
N HIS A 73 -12.32 9.29 9.21
CA HIS A 73 -13.74 9.20 8.87
C HIS A 73 -14.03 9.03 7.36
N LEU A 74 -13.24 8.19 6.68
CA LEU A 74 -13.46 7.91 5.25
C LEU A 74 -14.86 7.31 4.96
N SER A 75 -15.45 6.60 5.93
CA SER A 75 -16.79 6.00 5.82
C SER A 75 -17.93 6.97 6.11
N ARG A 76 -17.65 8.26 6.38
CA ARG A 76 -18.69 9.26 6.53
C ARG A 76 -19.44 9.39 5.20
N ALA A 77 -20.76 9.34 5.24
CA ALA A 77 -21.59 9.56 4.06
C ALA A 77 -21.31 10.95 3.46
N THR A 78 -20.86 10.96 2.21
CA THR A 78 -20.58 12.15 1.40
C THR A 78 -21.03 11.90 -0.03
N ALA A 79 -21.16 12.94 -0.85
CA ALA A 79 -21.50 12.81 -2.27
C ALA A 79 -20.49 11.98 -3.07
N PHE A 80 -19.24 11.90 -2.58
CA PHE A 80 -18.16 11.12 -3.17
C PHE A 80 -17.82 9.91 -2.30
N GLU A 81 -17.54 8.77 -2.92
CA GLU A 81 -17.16 7.56 -2.20
C GLU A 81 -15.81 7.74 -1.48
N ASN A 82 -15.72 7.36 -0.21
CA ASN A 82 -14.50 7.42 0.61
C ASN A 82 -13.83 8.81 0.71
N ALA A 83 -14.52 9.89 0.36
CA ALA A 83 -13.96 11.25 0.34
C ALA A 83 -14.01 11.98 1.68
N GLY A 84 -14.69 11.40 2.68
CA GLY A 84 -14.84 12.01 4.00
C GLY A 84 -13.50 12.29 4.67
N LEU A 85 -13.37 13.47 5.27
CA LEU A 85 -12.32 13.80 6.22
C LEU A 85 -12.96 14.40 7.47
N CYS A 86 -12.48 14.03 8.65
CA CYS A 86 -12.93 14.66 9.90
C CYS A 86 -12.42 16.10 9.98
N LEU A 87 -13.25 17.02 9.51
CA LEU A 87 -13.02 18.46 9.53
C LEU A 87 -13.88 19.09 10.63
N HIS A 88 -13.34 20.08 11.33
CA HIS A 88 -14.08 20.81 12.34
C HIS A 88 -15.26 21.52 11.68
N PRO A 89 -16.51 21.31 12.13
CA PRO A 89 -17.71 21.75 11.39
C PRO A 89 -17.80 23.26 11.21
N LEU A 90 -17.24 24.03 12.16
CA LEU A 90 -17.25 25.51 12.11
C LEU A 90 -15.98 26.14 11.54
N TYR A 91 -14.85 25.42 11.56
CA TYR A 91 -13.53 26.02 11.31
C TYR A 91 -12.77 25.35 10.17
N GLY A 92 -13.17 24.15 9.76
CA GLY A 92 -12.72 23.53 8.53
C GLY A 92 -11.32 22.90 8.56
N PHE A 93 -10.59 22.98 9.68
CA PHE A 93 -9.34 22.24 9.85
C PHE A 93 -9.60 20.78 10.25
N ALA A 94 -8.68 19.87 9.90
CA ALA A 94 -8.74 18.50 10.37
C ALA A 94 -8.42 18.38 11.86
N TYR A 95 -9.18 17.56 12.60
CA TYR A 95 -9.00 17.33 14.04
C TYR A 95 -9.30 15.87 14.40
N LEU A 96 -8.88 15.41 15.59
CA LEU A 96 -9.23 14.07 16.08
C LEU A 96 -10.26 14.18 17.21
N PRO A 97 -11.47 13.60 17.07
CA PRO A 97 -12.47 13.62 18.12
C PRO A 97 -12.03 12.88 19.38
N GLY A 98 -12.35 13.44 20.55
CA GLY A 98 -12.01 12.89 21.87
C GLY A 98 -12.60 11.50 22.11
N SER A 99 -13.78 11.22 21.57
CA SER A 99 -14.40 9.89 21.61
C SER A 99 -13.55 8.85 20.87
N GLY A 100 -13.02 9.19 19.69
CA GLY A 100 -12.10 8.35 18.93
C GLY A 100 -10.79 8.12 19.67
N LEU A 101 -10.26 9.16 20.32
CA LEU A 101 -9.03 9.07 21.13
C LEU A 101 -9.22 8.18 22.35
N LYS A 102 -10.35 8.31 23.06
CA LYS A 102 -10.73 7.43 24.18
C LYS A 102 -10.82 5.98 23.71
N GLY A 103 -11.53 5.73 22.61
CA GLY A 103 -11.68 4.38 22.04
C GLY A 103 -10.34 3.77 21.62
N MET A 104 -9.43 4.56 21.05
CA MET A 104 -8.08 4.11 20.70
C MET A 104 -7.23 3.76 21.92
N ALA A 105 -7.22 4.61 22.95
CA ALA A 105 -6.49 4.35 24.19
C ALA A 105 -7.01 3.07 24.86
N ARG A 106 -8.34 2.89 24.90
CA ARG A 106 -9.00 1.67 25.38
C ARG A 106 -8.55 0.44 24.59
N ALA A 107 -8.57 0.52 23.26
CA ALA A 107 -8.15 -0.58 22.39
C ALA A 107 -6.67 -0.94 22.58
N PHE A 108 -5.80 0.03 22.81
CA PHE A 108 -4.38 -0.20 23.10
C PHE A 108 -4.19 -0.91 24.44
N ALA A 109 -4.84 -0.44 25.50
CA ALA A 109 -4.79 -1.07 26.82
C ALA A 109 -5.19 -2.56 26.74
N LEU A 110 -6.30 -2.86 26.06
CA LEU A 110 -6.84 -4.23 25.95
C LEU A 110 -6.01 -5.14 25.03
N THR A 111 -5.66 -4.63 23.84
CA THR A 111 -5.16 -5.49 22.75
C THR A 111 -3.64 -5.49 22.61
N VAL A 112 -2.95 -4.51 23.21
CA VAL A 112 -1.49 -4.37 23.13
C VAL A 112 -0.84 -4.53 24.49
N GLN A 113 -1.40 -3.95 25.56
CA GLN A 113 -0.88 -4.12 26.92
C GLN A 113 -1.52 -5.27 27.69
N GLY A 114 -2.66 -5.75 27.19
CA GLY A 114 -3.32 -6.91 27.73
C GLY A 114 -4.10 -6.72 29.03
N ILE A 115 -4.31 -5.47 29.42
CA ILE A 115 -5.10 -5.05 30.58
C ILE A 115 -6.54 -5.53 30.39
N LYS A 116 -7.15 -6.10 31.42
CA LYS A 116 -8.56 -6.52 31.41
C LYS A 116 -9.48 -5.37 31.81
N GLU A 117 -10.72 -5.42 31.34
CA GLU A 117 -11.71 -4.39 31.67
C GLU A 117 -12.05 -4.35 33.16
N THR A 118 -11.91 -5.47 33.86
CA THR A 118 -12.14 -5.61 35.31
C THR A 118 -10.98 -5.10 36.17
N GLU A 119 -9.88 -4.63 35.57
CA GLU A 119 -8.78 -4.06 36.33
C GLU A 119 -9.14 -2.64 36.80
N ARG A 120 -8.93 -2.36 38.09
CA ARG A 120 -9.29 -1.09 38.75
C ARG A 120 -8.86 0.14 37.95
N ASP A 121 -7.62 0.15 37.46
CA ASP A 121 -7.08 1.28 36.72
C ASP A 121 -7.77 1.49 35.36
N PHE A 122 -8.19 0.42 34.71
CA PHE A 122 -8.96 0.49 33.48
C PHE A 122 -10.32 1.12 33.72
N GLU A 123 -11.05 0.63 34.73
CA GLU A 123 -12.37 1.15 35.11
C GLU A 123 -12.29 2.62 35.54
N LEU A 124 -11.28 2.99 36.33
CA LEU A 124 -11.10 4.37 36.77
C LEU A 124 -10.86 5.33 35.59
N VAL A 125 -10.13 4.91 34.56
CA VAL A 125 -9.87 5.76 33.37
C VAL A 125 -11.08 5.79 32.44
N PHE A 126 -11.60 4.64 32.04
CA PHE A 126 -12.59 4.54 30.96
C PHE A 126 -14.04 4.51 31.45
N GLY A 127 -14.26 4.03 32.67
CA GLY A 127 -15.56 3.65 33.21
C GLY A 127 -15.87 2.17 33.00
N ARG A 128 -16.99 1.76 33.58
CA ARG A 128 -17.57 0.41 33.52
C ARG A 128 -18.96 0.50 32.89
N GLU A 129 -19.26 -0.38 31.96
CA GLU A 129 -20.61 -0.49 31.39
C GLU A 129 -21.57 -1.09 32.43
N ALA A 130 -22.85 -0.72 32.36
CA ALA A 130 -23.86 -1.33 33.22
C ALA A 130 -24.18 -2.74 32.72
N GLU A 131 -24.10 -3.76 33.59
CA GLU A 131 -24.53 -5.12 33.26
C GLU A 131 -25.72 -5.51 34.14
N LYS A 132 -26.87 -5.78 33.51
CA LYS A 132 -28.14 -6.24 34.13
C LYS A 132 -28.51 -5.54 35.45
N GLU A 133 -27.99 -6.03 36.57
CA GLU A 133 -28.31 -5.64 37.95
C GLU A 133 -27.27 -4.69 38.57
N GLU A 134 -26.12 -4.47 37.93
CA GLU A 134 -25.09 -3.54 38.40
C GLU A 134 -25.14 -2.18 37.69
N GLU A 135 -25.05 -1.11 38.47
CA GLU A 135 -24.94 0.25 37.93
C GLU A 135 -23.61 0.45 37.20
N GLY A 136 -23.69 1.04 36.01
CA GLY A 136 -22.53 1.48 35.24
C GLY A 136 -21.83 2.66 35.91
N ALA A 137 -20.52 2.76 35.72
CA ALA A 137 -19.71 3.83 36.29
C ALA A 137 -19.02 4.62 35.19
N ALA A 138 -19.15 5.94 35.20
CA ALA A 138 -18.39 6.78 34.29
C ALA A 138 -16.93 6.92 34.76
N GLY A 139 -15.98 6.82 33.83
CA GLY A 139 -14.56 7.03 34.11
C GLY A 139 -14.23 8.46 34.56
N TYR A 140 -13.09 8.60 35.23
CA TYR A 140 -12.59 9.86 35.77
C TYR A 140 -11.84 10.71 34.74
N VAL A 141 -11.37 10.14 33.63
CA VAL A 141 -10.56 10.85 32.63
C VAL A 141 -11.43 11.29 31.45
N VAL A 142 -11.38 12.59 31.15
CA VAL A 142 -11.98 13.21 29.96
C VAL A 142 -10.92 13.26 28.86
N PHE A 143 -11.24 12.65 27.72
CA PHE A 143 -10.44 12.72 26.50
C PHE A 143 -10.98 13.83 25.61
N HIS A 144 -10.25 14.94 25.52
CA HIS A 144 -10.64 16.08 24.68
C HIS A 144 -10.30 15.84 23.22
N ASP A 145 -10.98 16.55 22.32
CA ASP A 145 -10.62 16.61 20.90
C ASP A 145 -9.16 17.07 20.74
N ALA A 146 -8.38 16.39 19.90
CA ALA A 146 -7.03 16.85 19.58
C ALA A 146 -7.06 17.85 18.42
N TRP A 147 -6.63 19.08 18.71
CA TRP A 147 -6.61 20.18 17.76
C TRP A 147 -5.23 20.28 17.07
N PRO A 148 -5.19 20.66 15.78
CA PRO A 148 -3.92 20.84 15.10
C PRO A 148 -3.17 22.05 15.64
N VAL A 149 -1.84 21.96 15.72
CA VAL A 149 -0.98 23.06 16.19
C VAL A 149 -0.87 24.16 15.14
N SER A 150 -0.86 23.76 13.87
CA SER A 150 -0.85 24.62 12.68
C SER A 150 -1.84 24.05 11.67
N TRP A 151 -2.38 24.87 10.77
CA TRP A 151 -3.35 24.42 9.77
C TRP A 151 -2.84 23.19 9.00
N PRO A 152 -3.51 22.03 9.10
CA PRO A 152 -3.03 20.81 8.48
C PRO A 152 -3.04 20.90 6.97
N LYS A 153 -1.90 20.57 6.33
CA LYS A 153 -1.84 20.43 4.87
C LYS A 153 -2.52 19.12 4.46
N LEU A 154 -3.50 19.22 3.59
CA LEU A 154 -4.19 18.06 3.03
C LEU A 154 -3.51 17.59 1.74
N GLU A 155 -3.71 16.33 1.40
CA GLU A 155 -3.37 15.74 0.11
C GLU A 155 -4.47 14.81 -0.37
N VAL A 156 -4.58 14.69 -1.70
CA VAL A 156 -5.38 13.64 -2.33
C VAL A 156 -4.52 12.39 -2.42
N ASP A 157 -4.98 11.31 -1.82
CA ASP A 157 -4.37 9.98 -1.91
C ASP A 157 -5.33 9.03 -2.66
N ILE A 158 -4.82 7.84 -3.02
CA ILE A 158 -5.49 6.91 -3.93
C ILE A 158 -5.33 5.46 -3.48
N VAL A 159 -6.40 4.68 -3.56
CA VAL A 159 -6.38 3.21 -3.47
C VAL A 159 -6.91 2.64 -4.76
N ASN A 160 -6.27 1.58 -5.27
CA ASN A 160 -6.70 0.88 -6.48
C ASN A 160 -7.14 -0.53 -6.11
N CYS A 161 -8.39 -0.89 -6.39
CA CYS A 161 -8.82 -2.29 -6.36
C CYS A 161 -8.48 -2.94 -7.70
N HIS A 162 -7.70 -4.03 -7.68
CA HIS A 162 -7.24 -4.72 -8.88
C HIS A 162 -8.03 -6.00 -9.19
N HIS A 163 -8.83 -6.53 -8.27
CA HIS A 163 -9.59 -7.77 -8.47
C HIS A 163 -11.00 -7.64 -7.88
N GLY A 164 -11.83 -6.81 -8.52
CA GLY A 164 -13.18 -6.51 -8.03
C GLY A 164 -14.10 -7.73 -8.12
N ALA A 165 -14.00 -8.51 -9.20
CA ALA A 165 -14.76 -9.75 -9.40
C ALA A 165 -14.40 -10.79 -8.33
N TYR A 166 -13.11 -10.95 -8.01
CA TYR A 166 -12.68 -11.84 -6.92
C TYR A 166 -13.32 -11.53 -5.57
N TYR A 167 -13.38 -10.24 -5.20
CA TYR A 167 -13.93 -9.84 -3.91
C TYR A 167 -15.46 -9.87 -3.85
N ARG A 168 -16.16 -9.57 -4.95
CA ARG A 168 -17.64 -9.47 -4.97
C ARG A 168 -18.33 -10.75 -5.44
N GLU A 169 -17.77 -11.37 -6.47
CA GLU A 169 -18.40 -12.45 -7.23
C GLU A 169 -17.72 -13.81 -6.95
N GLY A 170 -16.51 -13.81 -6.38
CA GLY A 170 -15.78 -15.04 -6.04
C GLY A 170 -15.03 -15.66 -7.22
N GLU A 171 -14.92 -14.94 -8.34
CA GLU A 171 -14.11 -15.35 -9.49
C GLU A 171 -12.61 -15.44 -9.13
N PRO A 172 -11.80 -16.25 -9.83
CA PRO A 172 -10.36 -16.25 -9.63
C PRO A 172 -9.74 -14.84 -9.73
N PRO A 173 -8.74 -14.50 -8.88
CA PRO A 173 -8.09 -13.18 -8.86
C PRO A 173 -7.07 -13.03 -10.00
N GLU A 174 -7.57 -12.63 -11.16
CA GLU A 174 -6.82 -12.66 -12.41
C GLU A 174 -6.21 -11.32 -12.80
N ASP A 175 -5.23 -11.35 -13.69
CA ASP A 175 -4.42 -10.20 -14.07
C ASP A 175 -5.00 -9.40 -15.26
N TRP A 176 -6.31 -9.52 -15.51
CA TRP A 176 -7.02 -8.86 -16.62
C TRP A 176 -8.01 -7.77 -16.24
N GLU A 177 -8.31 -7.62 -14.95
CA GLU A 177 -9.20 -6.57 -14.48
C GLU A 177 -8.50 -5.20 -14.53
N ASP A 178 -9.22 -4.19 -15.02
CA ASP A 178 -8.76 -2.81 -14.92
C ASP A 178 -8.88 -2.33 -13.47
N PRO A 179 -7.83 -1.72 -12.91
CA PRO A 179 -7.91 -1.21 -11.55
C PRO A 179 -8.96 -0.11 -11.45
N VAL A 180 -9.76 -0.14 -10.38
CA VAL A 180 -10.71 0.92 -10.06
C VAL A 180 -10.06 1.88 -9.05
N PRO A 181 -9.64 3.09 -9.46
CA PRO A 181 -9.02 4.06 -8.58
C PRO A 181 -10.07 4.79 -7.73
N VAL A 182 -9.85 4.84 -6.42
CA VAL A 182 -10.66 5.61 -5.47
C VAL A 182 -9.77 6.64 -4.80
N ASN A 183 -10.07 7.92 -5.03
CA ASN A 183 -9.35 9.04 -4.44
C ASN A 183 -10.00 9.47 -3.12
N PHE A 184 -9.19 9.89 -2.16
CA PHE A 184 -9.67 10.37 -0.85
C PHE A 184 -8.72 11.42 -0.27
N LEU A 185 -9.20 12.16 0.73
CA LEU A 185 -8.39 13.16 1.44
C LEU A 185 -7.63 12.55 2.62
N ALA A 186 -6.38 12.97 2.78
CA ALA A 186 -5.57 12.68 3.95
C ALA A 186 -4.81 13.92 4.42
N VAL A 187 -4.52 14.01 5.72
CA VAL A 187 -3.56 14.99 6.24
C VAL A 187 -2.14 14.48 5.95
N LYS A 188 -1.28 15.34 5.41
CA LYS A 188 0.13 15.02 5.11
C LYS A 188 0.90 14.59 6.36
N PRO A 189 1.90 13.70 6.23
CA PRO A 189 2.89 13.47 7.28
C PRO A 189 3.53 14.79 7.74
N GLY A 190 3.89 14.86 9.03
CA GLY A 190 4.53 16.02 9.63
C GLY A 190 3.58 17.01 10.31
N ALA A 191 2.26 16.80 10.24
CA ALA A 191 1.30 17.63 10.96
C ALA A 191 1.38 17.40 12.48
N ARG A 192 1.34 18.47 13.27
CA ARG A 192 1.36 18.41 14.74
C ARG A 192 -0.05 18.61 15.29
N PHE A 193 -0.42 17.79 16.25
CA PHE A 193 -1.67 17.90 17.01
C PHE A 193 -1.36 18.02 18.49
N GLU A 194 -2.18 18.80 19.19
CA GLU A 194 -2.17 18.94 20.64
C GLU A 194 -3.30 18.13 21.24
N PHE A 195 -2.94 17.24 22.16
CA PHE A 195 -3.84 16.34 22.87
C PHE A 195 -3.99 16.87 24.30
N ALA A 196 -5.19 16.69 24.86
CA ALA A 196 -5.47 17.11 26.22
C ALA A 196 -6.30 16.05 26.96
N LEU A 197 -5.94 15.81 28.23
CA LEU A 197 -6.71 15.00 29.17
C LEU A 197 -6.97 15.82 30.43
N SER A 198 -8.18 15.73 30.97
CA SER A 198 -8.53 16.35 32.26
C SER A 198 -9.32 15.38 33.12
N LEU A 199 -9.44 15.70 34.41
CA LEU A 199 -10.32 14.97 35.30
C LEU A 199 -11.76 15.45 35.14
N ARG A 200 -12.71 14.52 35.13
CA ARG A 200 -14.14 14.80 35.15
C ARG A 200 -14.57 15.42 36.49
N ARG A 201 -13.96 14.94 37.58
CA ARG A 201 -14.15 15.37 38.96
C ARG A 201 -12.88 15.10 39.77
N PRO A 202 -12.65 15.80 40.89
CA PRO A 202 -11.51 15.52 41.75
C PRO A 202 -11.44 14.05 42.17
N HIS A 203 -10.23 13.49 42.18
CA HIS A 203 -9.92 12.14 42.63
C HIS A 203 -8.49 12.13 43.20
N GLU A 204 -8.26 11.42 44.30
CA GLU A 204 -6.96 11.37 44.99
C GLU A 204 -5.82 10.94 44.04
N GLU A 205 -6.06 9.93 43.22
CA GLU A 205 -5.07 9.44 42.23
C GLU A 205 -5.16 10.14 40.87
N GLY A 206 -5.81 11.31 40.79
CA GLY A 206 -6.13 11.97 39.54
C GLY A 206 -4.92 12.21 38.62
N ALA A 207 -3.81 12.68 39.17
CA ALA A 207 -2.57 12.88 38.41
C ALA A 207 -2.01 11.57 37.82
N ARG A 208 -2.06 10.48 38.60
CA ARG A 208 -1.62 9.14 38.16
C ARG A 208 -2.50 8.61 37.04
N LEU A 209 -3.83 8.76 37.16
CA LEU A 209 -4.79 8.34 36.13
C LEU A 209 -4.60 9.12 34.82
N LEU A 210 -4.30 10.41 34.89
CA LEU A 210 -4.01 11.23 33.71
C LEU A 210 -2.75 10.75 32.99
N GLU A 211 -1.65 10.49 33.70
CA GLU A 211 -0.43 9.96 33.09
C GLU A 211 -0.61 8.55 32.53
N LEU A 212 -1.39 7.70 33.21
CA LEU A 212 -1.71 6.37 32.71
C LEU A 212 -2.50 6.44 31.38
N ALA A 213 -3.56 7.27 31.35
CA ALA A 213 -4.34 7.51 30.14
C ALA A 213 -3.50 8.16 29.02
N ARG A 214 -2.57 9.06 29.36
CA ARG A 214 -1.59 9.64 28.42
C ARG A 214 -0.69 8.57 27.83
N GLY A 215 -0.17 7.66 28.66
CA GLY A 215 0.65 6.53 28.24
C GLY A 215 -0.09 5.61 27.26
N TRP A 216 -1.34 5.24 27.58
CA TRP A 216 -2.17 4.43 26.68
C TRP A 216 -2.48 5.13 25.37
N LEU A 217 -2.83 6.42 25.40
CA LEU A 217 -3.12 7.17 24.18
C LEU A 217 -1.86 7.36 23.31
N ALA A 218 -0.74 7.73 23.91
CA ALA A 218 0.53 7.86 23.19
C ALA A 218 0.97 6.53 22.56
N GLY A 219 0.81 5.42 23.30
CA GLY A 219 1.04 4.07 22.80
C GLY A 219 0.12 3.70 21.65
N ALA A 220 -1.18 3.99 21.76
CA ALA A 220 -2.16 3.77 20.69
C ALA A 220 -1.80 4.52 19.40
N LEU A 221 -1.44 5.81 19.53
CA LEU A 221 -1.06 6.66 18.40
C LEU A 221 0.21 6.16 17.68
N ALA A 222 1.16 5.58 18.43
CA ALA A 222 2.40 5.04 17.91
C ALA A 222 2.25 3.62 17.30
N VAL A 223 1.50 2.73 17.96
CA VAL A 223 1.45 1.29 17.65
C VAL A 223 0.22 0.91 16.83
N LEU A 224 -0.95 1.48 17.09
CA LEU A 224 -2.19 1.16 16.37
C LEU A 224 -2.47 2.14 15.23
N GLY A 225 -2.14 3.42 15.46
CA GLY A 225 -2.44 4.56 14.60
C GLY A 225 -3.90 5.01 14.68
N ALA A 226 -4.14 6.27 14.31
CA ALA A 226 -5.45 6.90 14.37
C ALA A 226 -6.21 6.86 13.03
N GLY A 227 -7.54 6.78 13.12
CA GLY A 227 -8.42 6.91 11.97
C GLY A 227 -8.52 5.65 11.10
N ALA A 228 -8.65 5.86 9.80
CA ALA A 228 -8.90 4.82 8.81
C ALA A 228 -7.59 4.32 8.16
N LYS A 229 -7.68 3.13 7.53
CA LYS A 229 -6.57 2.50 6.80
C LYS A 229 -5.29 2.28 7.64
N THR A 230 -5.43 2.14 8.97
CA THR A 230 -4.31 1.92 9.89
C THR A 230 -3.52 0.66 9.54
N ALA A 231 -4.17 -0.40 9.07
CA ALA A 231 -3.51 -1.63 8.61
C ALA A 231 -2.57 -1.43 7.39
N ALA A 232 -2.69 -0.30 6.68
CA ALA A 232 -1.81 0.13 5.60
C ALA A 232 -0.80 1.21 6.04
N GLY A 233 -0.66 1.43 7.35
CA GLY A 233 0.32 2.33 7.96
C GLY A 233 -0.17 3.76 8.17
N TYR A 234 -1.44 4.07 7.89
CA TYR A 234 -1.99 5.42 8.10
C TYR A 234 -2.12 5.77 9.59
N GLY A 235 -2.13 7.08 9.85
CA GLY A 235 -2.46 7.65 11.16
C GLY A 235 -1.44 7.41 12.26
N ARG A 236 -0.22 7.03 11.91
CA ARG A 236 0.89 6.88 12.86
C ARG A 236 1.37 8.22 13.37
N PHE A 237 1.62 8.31 14.66
CA PHE A 237 2.31 9.42 15.28
C PHE A 237 3.69 9.01 15.80
N GLY A 238 4.59 9.98 15.88
CA GLY A 238 5.89 9.80 16.49
C GLY A 238 5.77 9.70 18.01
N THR A 239 6.63 8.89 18.63
CA THR A 239 6.72 8.73 20.08
C THR A 239 7.42 9.90 20.80
N GLY A 240 7.75 10.98 20.08
CA GLY A 240 8.50 12.11 20.64
C GLY A 240 9.90 11.72 21.15
N GLY A 241 10.50 10.67 20.59
CA GLY A 241 11.81 10.13 21.02
C GLY A 241 11.73 9.06 22.10
N GLN A 242 10.55 8.80 22.67
CA GLN A 242 10.36 7.68 23.59
C GLN A 242 10.43 6.34 22.85
N PRO A 243 10.92 5.26 23.50
CA PRO A 243 10.84 3.91 22.96
C PRO A 243 9.39 3.58 22.59
N ARG A 244 9.19 2.91 21.45
CA ARG A 244 7.88 2.32 21.14
C ARG A 244 7.51 1.39 22.31
N PRO A 245 6.31 1.49 22.88
CA PRO A 245 5.92 0.62 23.99
C PRO A 245 6.11 -0.84 23.60
N PRO A 246 6.63 -1.70 24.50
CA PRO A 246 6.72 -3.11 24.22
C PRO A 246 5.32 -3.62 23.89
N VAL A 247 5.26 -4.40 22.82
CA VAL A 247 4.05 -5.07 22.40
C VAL A 247 4.02 -6.39 23.17
N ASP A 248 2.97 -6.64 23.96
CA ASP A 248 2.78 -7.92 24.66
C ASP A 248 2.79 -9.08 23.65
N GLY A 249 3.03 -10.31 24.11
CA GLY A 249 3.07 -11.55 23.31
C GLY A 249 1.78 -11.87 22.54
N ARG A 250 0.76 -11.01 22.59
CA ARG A 250 -0.48 -11.08 21.80
C ARG A 250 -0.28 -10.68 20.32
N ARG A 251 0.85 -10.07 19.98
CA ARG A 251 1.21 -9.74 18.60
C ARG A 251 2.58 -10.28 18.24
N ALA A 252 2.71 -10.68 16.99
CA ALA A 252 3.96 -11.09 16.40
C ALA A 252 4.45 -10.02 15.43
N GLU A 253 5.69 -9.56 15.60
CA GLU A 253 6.30 -8.56 14.72
C GLU A 253 7.40 -9.17 13.85
N PHE A 254 7.61 -8.56 12.68
CA PHE A 254 8.75 -8.78 11.81
C PHE A 254 9.24 -7.41 11.32
N GLU A 255 10.54 -7.16 11.42
CA GLU A 255 11.17 -5.95 10.91
C GLU A 255 12.29 -6.32 9.92
N CYS A 256 12.46 -5.51 8.88
CA CYS A 256 13.65 -5.56 8.02
C CYS A 256 13.91 -4.21 7.37
N THR A 257 15.11 -4.07 6.78
CA THR A 257 15.42 -2.96 5.88
C THR A 257 15.21 -3.40 4.44
N LEU A 258 14.35 -2.70 3.71
CA LEU A 258 14.21 -2.85 2.26
C LEU A 258 15.16 -1.89 1.56
N ARG A 259 16.04 -2.41 0.70
CA ARG A 259 16.88 -1.58 -0.18
C ARG A 259 16.40 -1.67 -1.62
N LEU A 260 16.26 -0.52 -2.26
CA LEU A 260 15.97 -0.39 -3.68
C LEU A 260 17.19 -0.75 -4.53
N VAL A 261 17.08 -1.78 -5.37
CA VAL A 261 18.16 -2.29 -6.22
C VAL A 261 18.14 -1.65 -7.62
N SER A 262 16.95 -1.35 -8.13
CA SER A 262 16.76 -0.72 -9.45
C SER A 262 15.84 0.49 -9.37
N PRO A 263 15.90 1.45 -10.31
CA PRO A 263 15.05 2.64 -10.28
C PRO A 263 13.57 2.29 -10.15
N ALA A 264 12.80 3.06 -9.37
CA ALA A 264 11.38 2.78 -9.13
C ALA A 264 10.47 3.95 -9.49
N PHE A 265 9.49 3.70 -10.37
CA PHE A 265 8.40 4.63 -10.64
C PHE A 265 7.32 4.48 -9.56
N LEU A 266 7.46 5.23 -8.48
CA LEU A 266 6.50 5.29 -7.38
C LEU A 266 5.66 6.55 -7.50
N ALA A 267 4.39 6.47 -7.12
CA ALA A 267 3.46 7.59 -7.20
C ALA A 267 2.23 7.40 -6.30
N GLY A 268 1.67 8.52 -5.86
CA GLY A 268 0.34 8.66 -5.31
C GLY A 268 -0.66 9.09 -6.38
N ALA A 269 -1.69 9.83 -5.96
CA ALA A 269 -2.74 10.31 -6.84
C ALA A 269 -2.22 11.32 -7.89
N ASN A 270 -1.25 12.16 -7.52
CA ASN A 270 -0.77 13.26 -8.35
C ASN A 270 0.24 12.84 -9.40
N GLN A 271 0.94 11.72 -9.21
CA GLN A 271 1.95 11.23 -10.14
C GLN A 271 3.11 12.21 -10.35
N GLY A 272 3.34 13.08 -9.37
CA GLY A 272 4.32 14.16 -9.36
C GLY A 272 5.60 13.80 -8.63
N ARG A 273 6.42 14.81 -8.34
CA ARG A 273 7.68 14.66 -7.63
C ARG A 273 7.45 14.48 -6.13
N GLU A 274 6.46 15.19 -5.59
CA GLU A 274 6.12 15.29 -4.18
C GLU A 274 5.45 14.03 -3.62
N ASP A 275 4.79 13.24 -4.47
CA ASP A 275 4.14 11.97 -4.10
C ASP A 275 4.90 10.74 -4.65
N CYS A 276 6.11 10.94 -5.17
CA CYS A 276 7.01 9.88 -5.62
C CYS A 276 7.65 9.17 -4.41
N ARG A 277 6.86 8.32 -3.74
CA ARG A 277 7.26 7.58 -2.54
C ARG A 277 6.64 6.19 -2.47
N LEU A 278 7.29 5.27 -1.76
CA LEU A 278 6.71 3.97 -1.43
C LEU A 278 5.67 4.14 -0.33
N ARG A 279 4.40 3.87 -0.64
CA ARG A 279 3.29 3.96 0.32
C ARG A 279 3.06 2.62 1.00
N GLY A 280 2.71 2.64 2.29
CA GLY A 280 2.30 1.43 3.04
C GLY A 280 1.12 0.71 2.38
N ALA A 281 0.15 1.46 1.85
CA ALA A 281 -0.96 0.91 1.06
C ALA A 281 -0.50 0.19 -0.21
N SER A 282 0.48 0.74 -0.94
CA SER A 282 1.03 0.09 -2.13
C SER A 282 1.79 -1.18 -1.78
N MET A 283 2.62 -1.15 -0.73
CA MET A 283 3.31 -2.33 -0.23
C MET A 283 2.30 -3.42 0.18
N ARG A 284 1.29 -3.06 0.98
CA ARG A 284 0.22 -3.97 1.39
C ARG A 284 -0.48 -4.62 0.19
N GLY A 285 -0.82 -3.86 -0.85
CA GLY A 285 -1.43 -4.39 -2.08
C GLY A 285 -0.54 -5.40 -2.79
N LEU A 286 0.76 -5.11 -2.89
CA LEU A 286 1.75 -6.02 -3.48
C LEU A 286 1.91 -7.30 -2.66
N LEU A 287 1.93 -7.21 -1.33
CA LEU A 287 1.99 -8.38 -0.45
C LEU A 287 0.73 -9.24 -0.62
N ARG A 288 -0.46 -8.65 -0.69
CA ARG A 288 -1.71 -9.41 -0.97
C ARG A 288 -1.65 -10.15 -2.31
N TRP A 289 -1.16 -9.49 -3.36
CA TRP A 289 -1.03 -10.11 -4.67
C TRP A 289 -0.05 -11.29 -4.65
N TRP A 290 1.13 -11.13 -4.06
CA TRP A 290 2.10 -12.22 -3.96
C TRP A 290 1.68 -13.32 -2.98
N TRP A 291 0.90 -12.97 -1.96
CA TRP A 291 0.25 -13.95 -1.09
C TRP A 291 -0.71 -14.82 -1.90
N ARG A 292 -1.56 -14.23 -2.75
CA ARG A 292 -2.44 -15.01 -3.64
C ARG A 292 -1.64 -15.88 -4.60
N ALA A 293 -0.60 -15.34 -5.24
CA ALA A 293 0.23 -16.10 -6.15
C ALA A 293 0.94 -17.29 -5.48
N LEU A 294 1.23 -17.18 -4.17
CA LEU A 294 1.77 -18.28 -3.37
C LEU A 294 0.71 -19.38 -3.08
N HIS A 295 -0.57 -19.03 -2.94
CA HIS A 295 -1.64 -19.98 -2.57
C HIS A 295 -2.39 -20.54 -3.78
N ALA A 296 -2.38 -19.84 -4.92
CA ALA A 296 -3.07 -20.23 -6.14
C ALA A 296 -2.63 -21.63 -6.61
N GLY A 297 -3.59 -22.52 -6.85
CA GLY A 297 -3.34 -23.92 -7.23
C GLY A 297 -3.10 -24.86 -6.04
N ALA A 298 -2.57 -24.37 -4.91
CA ALA A 298 -2.46 -25.16 -3.68
C ALA A 298 -3.80 -25.18 -2.91
N VAL A 299 -4.47 -24.04 -2.83
CA VAL A 299 -5.72 -23.85 -2.07
C VAL A 299 -6.89 -23.56 -3.02
N PRO A 300 -8.10 -24.12 -2.81
CA PRO A 300 -9.28 -23.74 -3.59
C PRO A 300 -9.57 -22.23 -3.50
N VAL A 301 -10.05 -21.61 -4.58
CA VAL A 301 -10.26 -20.15 -4.66
C VAL A 301 -11.11 -19.62 -3.51
N GLU A 302 -12.20 -20.33 -3.18
CA GLU A 302 -13.10 -19.94 -2.10
C GLU A 302 -12.41 -19.96 -0.72
N GLU A 303 -11.67 -21.03 -0.41
CA GLU A 303 -10.94 -21.14 0.85
C GLU A 303 -9.77 -20.15 0.93
N MET A 304 -9.09 -19.91 -0.20
CA MET A 304 -8.08 -18.87 -0.32
C MET A 304 -8.67 -17.49 -0.03
N ARG A 305 -9.88 -17.19 -0.52
CA ARG A 305 -10.59 -15.92 -0.27
C ARG A 305 -10.97 -15.74 1.19
N LYS A 306 -11.51 -16.78 1.84
CA LYS A 306 -11.81 -16.76 3.28
C LYS A 306 -10.54 -16.55 4.11
N LEU A 307 -9.46 -17.24 3.76
CA LEU A 307 -8.17 -17.09 4.43
C LEU A 307 -7.55 -15.70 4.18
N GLU A 308 -7.62 -15.17 2.96
CA GLU A 308 -7.19 -13.81 2.64
C GLU A 308 -7.95 -12.80 3.50
N GLY A 309 -9.27 -12.95 3.61
CA GLY A 309 -10.13 -12.09 4.43
C GLY A 309 -9.77 -12.09 5.92
N ARG A 310 -9.45 -13.26 6.49
CA ARG A 310 -9.00 -13.40 7.89
C ARG A 310 -7.67 -12.67 8.15
N ILE A 311 -6.73 -12.71 7.20
CA ILE A 311 -5.39 -12.13 7.35
C ILE A 311 -5.38 -10.64 6.97
N TRP A 312 -5.81 -10.34 5.75
CA TRP A 312 -5.74 -9.03 5.11
C TRP A 312 -7.02 -8.20 5.26
N GLY A 313 -8.03 -8.71 5.95
CA GLY A 313 -9.29 -8.00 6.20
C GLY A 313 -10.21 -7.94 4.98
N THR A 314 -11.45 -7.59 5.26
CA THR A 314 -12.52 -7.34 4.28
C THR A 314 -13.09 -5.93 4.49
N THR A 315 -14.18 -5.59 3.83
CA THR A 315 -14.97 -4.39 4.13
C THR A 315 -15.65 -4.44 5.50
N GLU A 316 -15.86 -5.65 6.04
CA GLU A 316 -16.58 -5.89 7.29
C GLU A 316 -15.65 -6.29 8.45
N ALA A 317 -14.49 -6.88 8.14
CA ALA A 317 -13.54 -7.36 9.13
C ALA A 317 -12.20 -6.62 9.03
N ALA A 318 -11.72 -6.10 10.16
CA ALA A 318 -10.41 -5.48 10.24
C ALA A 318 -9.29 -6.49 9.96
N SER A 319 -8.25 -6.06 9.26
CA SER A 319 -7.09 -6.91 9.00
C SER A 319 -6.37 -7.33 10.29
N ALA A 320 -5.82 -8.54 10.27
CA ALA A 320 -4.94 -9.05 11.31
C ALA A 320 -3.47 -8.63 11.10
N VAL A 321 -3.09 -8.17 9.91
CA VAL A 321 -1.75 -7.69 9.56
C VAL A 321 -1.72 -6.20 9.33
N GLN A 322 -0.74 -5.54 9.92
CA GLN A 322 -0.41 -4.14 9.71
C GLN A 322 0.93 -4.00 9.01
N VAL A 323 0.98 -3.13 7.99
CA VAL A 323 2.16 -2.87 7.17
C VAL A 323 2.60 -1.43 7.39
N GLU A 324 3.80 -1.24 7.93
CA GLU A 324 4.41 0.07 8.14
C GLU A 324 5.68 0.18 7.28
N ILE A 325 5.79 1.28 6.53
CA ILE A 325 6.97 1.59 5.71
C ILE A 325 7.47 2.97 6.13
N GLU A 326 8.71 3.04 6.57
CA GLU A 326 9.37 4.27 7.02
C GLU A 326 10.64 4.49 6.18
N PRO A 327 10.80 5.65 5.50
CA PRO A 327 12.05 5.95 4.78
C PRO A 327 13.21 6.14 5.77
N LEU A 328 14.37 5.55 5.46
CA LEU A 328 15.60 5.67 6.27
C LEU A 328 16.55 6.77 5.77
N GLY A 329 16.08 7.63 4.87
CA GLY A 329 16.83 8.73 4.28
C GLY A 329 15.98 9.50 3.27
N GLU A 330 16.57 10.51 2.65
CA GLU A 330 15.90 11.27 1.61
C GLU A 330 15.97 10.55 0.25
N ALA A 331 14.83 10.51 -0.44
CA ALA A 331 14.78 9.91 -1.77
C ALA A 331 15.37 10.86 -2.82
N GLN A 332 16.30 10.35 -3.63
CA GLN A 332 16.75 11.05 -4.83
C GLN A 332 15.72 10.83 -5.95
N VAL A 333 14.81 11.80 -6.11
CA VAL A 333 13.75 11.78 -7.12
C VAL A 333 14.19 12.49 -8.39
N VAL A 334 14.08 11.82 -9.54
CA VAL A 334 14.49 12.35 -10.85
C VAL A 334 13.35 12.16 -11.86
N GLN A 335 13.18 13.12 -12.77
CA GLN A 335 12.21 13.03 -13.86
C GLN A 335 12.75 12.13 -14.99
N TRP A 336 11.90 11.25 -15.52
CA TRP A 336 12.26 10.33 -16.60
C TRP A 336 12.20 11.01 -17.95
N THR A 337 13.31 11.62 -18.34
CA THR A 337 13.46 12.33 -19.62
C THR A 337 14.26 11.49 -20.60
N LYS A 338 14.00 11.68 -21.90
CA LYS A 338 14.79 11.06 -22.96
C LYS A 338 16.22 11.61 -22.94
N PRO A 339 17.23 10.82 -23.35
CA PRO A 339 18.58 11.34 -23.54
C PRO A 339 18.55 12.49 -24.57
N PRO A 340 19.40 13.51 -24.42
CA PRO A 340 19.50 14.59 -25.40
C PRO A 340 20.07 14.09 -26.75
N GLY A 341 19.62 14.70 -27.85
CA GLY A 341 20.11 14.45 -29.22
C GLY A 341 19.40 13.32 -29.97
N ASP A 342 19.91 13.00 -31.17
CA ASP A 342 19.36 11.99 -32.09
C ASP A 342 19.83 10.55 -31.81
N GLN A 343 20.44 10.31 -30.64
CA GLN A 343 20.92 8.98 -30.29
C GLN A 343 19.75 7.97 -30.17
N PRO A 344 19.91 6.72 -30.63
CA PRO A 344 18.90 5.69 -30.45
C PRO A 344 18.53 5.54 -28.97
N ALA A 345 17.23 5.51 -28.68
CA ALA A 345 16.76 5.37 -27.32
C ALA A 345 17.35 4.09 -26.67
N PRO A 346 18.01 4.21 -25.50
CA PRO A 346 18.58 3.07 -24.80
C PRO A 346 17.53 2.00 -24.48
N GLY A 347 17.95 0.74 -24.33
CA GLY A 347 17.03 -0.38 -24.12
C GLY A 347 16.07 -0.19 -22.95
N ARG A 348 16.47 0.53 -21.89
CA ARG A 348 15.60 0.83 -20.73
C ARG A 348 14.32 1.59 -21.10
N PHE A 349 14.33 2.38 -22.19
CA PHE A 349 13.13 3.09 -22.68
C PHE A 349 12.11 2.14 -23.31
N TYR A 350 12.56 0.99 -23.85
CA TYR A 350 11.63 -0.06 -24.27
C TYR A 350 10.89 -0.68 -23.09
N LEU A 351 11.61 -0.92 -21.98
CA LEU A 351 11.04 -1.44 -20.73
C LEU A 351 10.13 -0.42 -20.04
N ALA A 352 10.51 0.86 -20.06
CA ALA A 352 9.81 1.98 -19.44
C ALA A 352 8.78 2.67 -20.35
N TYR A 353 8.42 2.08 -21.49
CA TYR A 353 7.56 2.72 -22.50
C TYR A 353 6.33 3.42 -21.89
N GLY A 354 6.18 4.71 -22.18
CA GLY A 354 5.08 5.55 -21.73
C GLY A 354 5.36 6.29 -20.42
N MET A 355 6.54 6.12 -19.82
CA MET A 355 6.96 6.91 -18.65
C MET A 355 7.57 8.26 -19.06
N GLU A 356 7.93 8.46 -20.33
CA GLU A 356 8.49 9.71 -20.87
C GLU A 356 7.45 10.84 -21.01
N GLY A 357 6.17 10.55 -20.75
CA GLY A 357 5.07 11.46 -21.00
C GLY A 357 4.68 11.52 -22.48
N ASN A 358 3.63 12.29 -22.75
CA ASN A 358 3.16 12.60 -24.09
C ASN A 358 2.67 14.06 -24.13
N PRO A 359 3.46 14.99 -24.67
CA PRO A 359 3.08 16.40 -24.78
C PRO A 359 1.77 16.62 -25.54
N LYS A 360 1.50 15.83 -26.60
CA LYS A 360 0.26 15.92 -27.39
C LYS A 360 -0.98 15.53 -26.59
N ALA A 361 -0.82 14.77 -25.51
CA ALA A 361 -1.90 14.36 -24.62
C ALA A 361 -1.87 15.10 -23.29
N ASN A 362 -1.07 16.17 -23.17
CA ASN A 362 -0.82 16.91 -21.92
C ASN A 362 -0.44 15.99 -20.74
N ARG A 363 0.33 14.94 -21.01
CA ARG A 363 0.81 13.98 -20.00
C ARG A 363 2.29 14.23 -19.73
N PRO A 364 2.67 14.73 -18.54
CA PRO A 364 4.08 14.96 -18.22
C PRO A 364 4.86 13.65 -18.06
N ALA A 365 6.18 13.74 -18.18
CA ALA A 365 7.09 12.65 -17.85
C ALA A 365 7.00 12.30 -16.36
N ARG A 366 7.05 11.00 -16.05
CA ARG A 366 6.96 10.45 -14.70
C ARG A 366 8.26 10.65 -13.92
N TYR A 367 8.17 10.59 -12.60
CA TYR A 367 9.32 10.63 -11.71
C TYR A 367 9.67 9.23 -11.21
N PHE A 368 10.96 9.01 -10.91
CA PHE A 368 11.46 7.78 -10.31
C PHE A 368 12.41 8.08 -9.16
N ILE A 369 12.50 7.12 -8.22
CA ILE A 369 13.52 7.11 -7.17
C ILE A 369 14.73 6.32 -7.65
N LYS A 370 15.93 6.87 -7.48
CA LYS A 370 17.20 6.20 -7.81
C LYS A 370 17.46 4.97 -6.91
N PRO A 371 18.19 3.95 -7.41
CA PRO A 371 18.69 2.84 -6.60
C PRO A 371 19.43 3.30 -5.33
N GLY A 372 19.41 2.47 -4.29
CA GLY A 372 20.05 2.73 -3.01
C GLY A 372 19.13 3.28 -1.92
N MET A 373 17.93 3.77 -2.28
CA MET A 373 16.93 4.18 -1.30
C MET A 373 16.59 3.03 -0.34
N LYS A 374 16.51 3.32 0.96
CA LYS A 374 16.20 2.34 2.00
C LYS A 374 14.94 2.70 2.76
N TRP A 375 14.18 1.68 3.12
CA TRP A 375 13.03 1.79 4.01
C TRP A 375 13.10 0.76 5.11
N ARG A 376 12.69 1.12 6.31
CA ARG A 376 12.33 0.15 7.32
C ARG A 376 10.91 -0.34 7.06
N LEU A 377 10.76 -1.65 6.89
CA LEU A 377 9.46 -2.32 6.82
C LEU A 377 9.19 -3.01 8.16
N ARG A 378 8.02 -2.75 8.74
CA ARG A 378 7.49 -3.52 9.88
C ARG A 378 6.17 -4.18 9.49
N LEU A 379 6.07 -5.46 9.84
CA LEU A 379 4.84 -6.25 9.77
C LEU A 379 4.44 -6.59 11.20
N SER A 380 3.30 -6.07 11.66
CA SER A 380 2.75 -6.38 12.99
C SER A 380 1.47 -7.18 12.81
N ALA A 381 1.42 -8.38 13.38
CA ALA A 381 0.31 -9.30 13.26
C ALA A 381 -0.34 -9.55 14.62
N ARG A 382 -1.67 -9.64 14.64
CA ARG A 382 -2.45 -10.19 15.75
C ARG A 382 -3.05 -11.53 15.35
N GLY A 383 -3.53 -12.30 16.32
CA GLY A 383 -4.30 -13.51 16.04
C GLY A 383 -5.54 -13.22 15.18
N ALA A 384 -5.91 -14.20 14.37
CA ALA A 384 -7.15 -14.21 13.59
C ALA A 384 -7.93 -15.50 13.94
N PRO A 385 -9.23 -15.61 13.64
CA PRO A 385 -9.96 -16.86 13.84
C PRO A 385 -9.15 -18.02 13.24
N GLY A 386 -8.86 -19.07 14.02
CA GLY A 386 -8.08 -20.24 13.60
C GLY A 386 -6.60 -19.99 13.20
N LEU A 387 -6.00 -18.84 13.52
CA LEU A 387 -4.58 -18.56 13.30
C LEU A 387 -3.96 -17.78 14.47
N THR A 388 -2.79 -18.21 14.96
CA THR A 388 -2.02 -17.44 15.93
C THR A 388 -1.42 -16.17 15.30
N ALA A 389 -0.95 -15.23 16.13
CA ALA A 389 -0.29 -14.02 15.63
C ALA A 389 0.97 -14.36 14.80
N GLU A 390 1.70 -15.39 15.20
CA GLU A 390 2.89 -15.90 14.50
C GLU A 390 2.52 -16.43 13.12
N GLN A 391 1.47 -17.25 13.02
CA GLN A 391 1.02 -17.80 11.73
C GLN A 391 0.58 -16.67 10.78
N VAL A 392 -0.17 -15.69 11.29
CA VAL A 392 -0.58 -14.51 10.51
C VAL A 392 0.64 -13.70 10.03
N ARG A 393 1.64 -13.48 10.89
CA ARG A 393 2.92 -12.83 10.51
C ARG A 393 3.64 -13.65 9.44
N ASP A 394 3.68 -14.98 9.57
CA ASP A 394 4.42 -15.86 8.68
C ASP A 394 3.85 -15.82 7.26
N HIS A 395 2.53 -15.73 7.10
CA HIS A 395 1.90 -15.43 5.80
C HIS A 395 2.37 -14.10 5.19
N ALA A 396 2.48 -13.04 6.00
CA ALA A 396 2.94 -11.74 5.51
C ALA A 396 4.44 -11.74 5.15
N VAL A 397 5.27 -12.45 5.92
CA VAL A 397 6.70 -12.63 5.66
C VAL A 397 6.93 -13.49 4.41
N ALA A 398 6.17 -14.57 4.22
CA ALA A 398 6.22 -15.40 3.02
C ALA A 398 5.86 -14.59 1.76
N ALA A 399 4.83 -13.74 1.84
CA ALA A 399 4.46 -12.83 0.76
C ALA A 399 5.57 -11.79 0.47
N LEU A 400 6.21 -11.24 1.50
CA LEU A 400 7.33 -10.31 1.35
C LEU A 400 8.54 -10.96 0.69
N TRP A 401 8.90 -12.16 1.14
CA TRP A 401 9.98 -12.94 0.56
C TRP A 401 9.72 -13.22 -0.92
N THR A 402 8.50 -13.64 -1.25
CA THR A 402 8.07 -13.91 -2.62
C THR A 402 8.16 -12.65 -3.49
N LEU A 403 7.63 -11.51 -3.01
CA LEU A 403 7.73 -10.22 -3.67
C LEU A 403 9.19 -9.84 -3.96
N CYS A 404 10.09 -9.93 -2.97
CA CYS A 404 11.48 -9.51 -3.13
C CYS A 404 12.29 -10.49 -4.00
N ARG A 405 11.90 -11.77 -4.05
CA ARG A 405 12.56 -12.78 -4.87
C ARG A 405 12.12 -12.71 -6.33
N MET A 406 10.86 -12.37 -6.59
CA MET A 406 10.22 -12.57 -7.89
C MET A 406 9.68 -11.30 -8.55
N GLY A 407 9.38 -10.27 -7.78
CA GLY A 407 8.71 -9.07 -8.24
C GLY A 407 9.47 -7.78 -7.98
N GLY A 408 8.70 -6.71 -7.78
CA GLY A 408 9.19 -5.38 -7.50
C GLY A 408 8.06 -4.42 -7.16
N VAL A 409 8.40 -3.19 -6.82
CA VAL A 409 7.47 -2.13 -6.41
C VAL A 409 7.28 -1.09 -7.51
N GLY A 410 6.08 -0.51 -7.59
CA GLY A 410 5.81 0.60 -8.51
C GLY A 410 5.44 0.21 -9.93
N ALA A 411 5.28 1.22 -10.79
CA ALA A 411 5.00 1.01 -12.19
C ALA A 411 6.20 0.36 -12.90
N LYS A 412 5.91 -0.47 -13.90
CA LYS A 412 6.93 -1.25 -14.65
C LYS A 412 7.73 -2.24 -13.78
N SER A 413 7.20 -2.62 -12.61
CA SER A 413 7.85 -3.61 -11.72
C SER A 413 8.09 -4.97 -12.38
N ARG A 414 7.22 -5.38 -13.29
CA ARG A 414 7.39 -6.61 -14.09
C ARG A 414 8.49 -6.49 -15.17
N ARG A 415 9.05 -5.29 -15.37
CA ARG A 415 10.03 -4.96 -16.43
C ARG A 415 11.40 -4.55 -15.87
N GLY A 416 11.75 -4.95 -14.66
CA GLY A 416 13.08 -4.73 -14.08
C GLY A 416 13.19 -3.49 -13.20
N PHE A 417 12.21 -2.58 -13.25
CA PHE A 417 12.14 -1.42 -12.35
C PHE A 417 11.64 -1.84 -10.96
N GLY A 418 12.01 -1.10 -9.92
CA GLY A 418 11.50 -1.32 -8.57
C GLY A 418 11.92 -2.62 -7.91
N SER A 419 13.02 -3.25 -8.33
CA SER A 419 13.55 -4.43 -7.66
C SER A 419 14.00 -4.06 -6.26
N VAL A 420 13.57 -4.82 -5.25
CA VAL A 420 13.91 -4.59 -3.84
C VAL A 420 14.61 -5.81 -3.25
N SER A 421 15.47 -5.56 -2.28
CA SER A 421 16.18 -6.58 -1.51
C SER A 421 15.90 -6.39 -0.02
N ILE A 422 15.93 -7.50 0.73
CA ILE A 422 15.74 -7.51 2.17
C ILE A 422 17.13 -7.54 2.82
N GLU A 423 17.37 -6.61 3.74
CA GLU A 423 18.57 -6.46 4.56
C GLU A 423 18.18 -6.52 6.04
N SER A 424 19.05 -7.09 6.87
CA SER A 424 18.88 -7.15 8.34
C SER A 424 17.48 -7.59 8.81
N PRO A 425 16.95 -8.75 8.35
CA PRO A 425 15.66 -9.22 8.82
C PRO A 425 15.74 -9.60 10.31
N SER A 426 14.71 -9.29 11.08
CA SER A 426 14.64 -9.57 12.52
C SER A 426 14.55 -11.07 12.86
N ARG A 427 14.47 -11.93 11.83
CA ARG A 427 14.52 -13.38 11.92
C ARG A 427 14.96 -13.97 10.59
N ARG A 428 15.33 -15.26 10.60
CA ARG A 428 15.67 -16.01 9.38
C ARG A 428 14.48 -16.02 8.41
N LEU A 429 14.77 -15.73 7.14
CA LEU A 429 13.84 -15.85 6.03
C LEU A 429 13.91 -17.27 5.44
N PRO A 430 12.85 -17.75 4.77
CA PRO A 430 12.91 -19.03 4.09
C PRO A 430 13.93 -19.01 2.94
N ASP A 431 14.50 -20.16 2.61
CA ASP A 431 15.49 -20.27 1.53
C ASP A 431 14.92 -20.89 0.25
N LYS A 432 13.91 -21.77 0.41
CA LYS A 432 13.31 -22.59 -0.65
C LYS A 432 11.78 -22.57 -0.59
N TRP A 433 11.13 -22.89 -1.71
CA TRP A 433 9.67 -22.91 -1.80
C TRP A 433 8.98 -23.83 -0.79
N ASN A 434 9.51 -25.04 -0.54
CA ASN A 434 8.91 -25.97 0.43
C ASN A 434 8.88 -25.41 1.85
N GLU A 435 9.91 -24.64 2.24
CA GLU A 435 9.95 -23.96 3.52
C GLU A 435 8.90 -22.84 3.54
N THR A 436 8.83 -22.02 2.49
CA THR A 436 7.83 -20.96 2.35
C THR A 436 6.40 -21.50 2.37
N PHE A 437 6.12 -22.64 1.73
CA PHE A 437 4.80 -23.31 1.75
C PHE A 437 4.47 -23.83 3.14
N SER A 438 5.43 -24.48 3.82
CA SER A 438 5.24 -24.98 5.18
C SER A 438 4.95 -23.85 6.17
N MET A 439 5.61 -22.69 6.02
CA MET A 439 5.35 -21.49 6.83
C MET A 439 3.90 -21.00 6.75
N VAL A 440 3.20 -21.28 5.65
CA VAL A 440 1.82 -20.84 5.41
C VAL A 440 0.81 -21.99 5.49
N GLY A 441 1.22 -23.15 6.05
CA GLY A 441 0.35 -24.31 6.24
C GLY A 441 0.03 -25.09 4.97
N ILE A 442 0.80 -24.93 3.89
CA ILE A 442 0.67 -25.70 2.65
C ILE A 442 1.66 -26.86 2.72
N HIS A 443 1.15 -28.06 3.07
CA HIS A 443 1.98 -29.28 3.21
C HIS A 443 1.86 -30.26 2.04
N ALA A 444 0.77 -30.17 1.27
CA ALA A 444 0.54 -31.00 0.10
C ALA A 444 0.03 -30.13 -1.05
N ILE A 445 0.60 -30.32 -2.24
CA ILE A 445 0.17 -29.66 -3.47
C ILE A 445 -0.62 -30.70 -4.28
N PRO A 446 -1.91 -30.48 -4.57
CA PRO A 446 -2.70 -31.45 -5.32
C PRO A 446 -2.18 -31.60 -6.75
N GLU A 447 -1.88 -32.84 -7.17
CA GLU A 447 -1.30 -33.12 -8.50
C GLU A 447 -2.20 -32.69 -9.68
N HIS A 448 -3.52 -32.72 -9.51
CA HIS A 448 -4.47 -32.44 -10.60
C HIS A 448 -5.05 -31.02 -10.58
N ARG A 449 -4.74 -30.20 -9.56
CA ARG A 449 -5.32 -28.86 -9.44
C ARG A 449 -4.49 -27.85 -10.21
N LYS A 450 -4.91 -27.53 -11.43
CA LYS A 450 -4.32 -26.43 -12.21
C LYS A 450 -4.67 -25.09 -11.55
N PRO A 451 -3.71 -24.18 -11.37
CA PRO A 451 -4.02 -22.84 -10.89
C PRO A 451 -4.86 -22.13 -11.95
N GLN A 452 -5.88 -21.41 -11.48
CA GLN A 452 -6.69 -20.55 -12.35
C GLN A 452 -5.98 -19.20 -12.54
N SER A 453 -5.31 -18.72 -11.48
CA SER A 453 -4.61 -17.42 -11.43
C SER A 453 -3.08 -17.56 -11.43
N PRO A 454 -2.32 -16.46 -11.63
CA PRO A 454 -0.86 -16.49 -11.58
C PRO A 454 -0.36 -17.20 -10.31
N SER A 455 0.41 -18.26 -10.49
CA SER A 455 0.83 -19.15 -9.40
C SER A 455 2.32 -19.45 -9.45
N VAL A 456 2.95 -19.48 -8.27
CA VAL A 456 4.34 -19.92 -8.14
C VAL A 456 4.53 -21.43 -8.37
N LEU A 457 3.44 -22.20 -8.43
CA LEU A 457 3.47 -23.62 -8.81
C LEU A 457 3.72 -23.80 -10.32
N GLU A 458 3.26 -22.84 -11.13
CA GLU A 458 3.46 -22.81 -12.58
C GLU A 458 4.58 -21.82 -12.95
N LEU A 459 5.73 -22.00 -12.31
CA LEU A 459 6.84 -21.06 -12.39
C LEU A 459 8.03 -21.64 -13.18
N SER A 460 8.45 -20.92 -14.23
CA SER A 460 9.78 -21.07 -14.82
C SER A 460 10.66 -19.88 -14.45
N THR A 461 11.94 -20.14 -14.10
CA THR A 461 12.90 -19.06 -13.78
C THR A 461 14.23 -19.26 -14.47
N LYS A 462 14.89 -18.15 -14.78
CA LYS A 462 16.25 -18.14 -15.31
C LYS A 462 17.04 -16.95 -14.79
N MET A 463 18.29 -17.18 -14.40
CA MET A 463 19.23 -16.11 -14.05
C MET A 463 20.06 -15.77 -15.28
N LEU A 464 20.07 -14.50 -15.67
CA LEU A 464 20.84 -14.00 -16.82
C LEU A 464 21.84 -12.95 -16.36
N ASP A 465 23.10 -13.10 -16.76
CA ASP A 465 24.13 -12.10 -16.51
C ASP A 465 23.95 -10.91 -17.46
N LEU A 466 23.76 -9.71 -16.88
CA LEU A 466 23.62 -8.49 -17.65
C LEU A 466 24.98 -7.86 -17.96
N ARG A 467 26.09 -8.34 -17.37
CA ARG A 467 27.45 -7.82 -17.61
C ARG A 467 27.49 -6.29 -17.55
N ALA A 468 26.88 -5.74 -16.50
CA ALA A 468 26.75 -4.31 -16.25
C ALA A 468 27.08 -4.01 -14.78
N LYS A 469 27.73 -2.87 -14.53
CA LYS A 469 28.19 -2.47 -13.18
C LYS A 469 27.20 -1.57 -12.44
N ASP A 470 26.25 -0.96 -13.15
CA ASP A 470 25.21 -0.12 -12.57
C ASP A 470 23.81 -0.52 -13.08
N ALA A 471 22.79 -0.17 -12.29
CA ALA A 471 21.42 -0.58 -12.56
C ALA A 471 20.82 0.01 -13.85
N MET A 472 21.25 1.19 -14.30
CA MET A 472 20.71 1.82 -15.52
C MET A 472 21.27 1.13 -16.77
N ALA A 473 22.58 0.86 -16.80
CA ALA A 473 23.21 0.07 -17.86
C ALA A 473 22.68 -1.38 -17.89
N ALA A 474 22.42 -1.96 -16.71
CA ALA A 474 21.78 -3.27 -16.59
C ALA A 474 20.38 -3.27 -17.25
N LEU A 475 19.57 -2.24 -16.99
CA LEU A 475 18.26 -2.08 -17.64
C LEU A 475 18.35 -1.84 -19.14
N ASP A 476 19.40 -1.17 -19.63
CA ASP A 476 19.62 -1.02 -21.07
C ASP A 476 19.85 -2.36 -21.75
N ARG A 477 20.72 -3.19 -21.17
CA ARG A 477 21.03 -4.51 -21.72
C ARG A 477 19.85 -5.45 -21.64
N LEU A 478 19.13 -5.45 -20.52
CA LEU A 478 17.87 -6.19 -20.37
C LEU A 478 16.85 -5.75 -21.43
N GLY A 479 16.69 -4.43 -21.60
CA GLY A 479 15.75 -3.88 -22.55
C GLY A 479 16.10 -4.18 -24.00
N ALA A 480 17.39 -4.16 -24.35
CA ALA A 480 17.88 -4.55 -25.66
C ALA A 480 17.59 -6.03 -25.94
N ALA A 481 17.90 -6.93 -25.01
CA ALA A 481 17.65 -8.37 -25.15
C ALA A 481 16.15 -8.67 -25.30
N TYR A 482 15.31 -8.07 -24.46
CA TYR A 482 13.86 -8.26 -24.55
C TYR A 482 13.27 -7.64 -25.83
N ARG A 483 13.79 -6.49 -26.27
CA ARG A 483 13.40 -5.86 -27.53
C ARG A 483 13.78 -6.71 -28.74
N ALA A 484 14.97 -7.31 -28.75
CA ALA A 484 15.43 -8.16 -29.84
C ALA A 484 14.47 -9.33 -30.05
N PHE A 485 14.15 -10.07 -28.98
CA PHE A 485 13.16 -11.16 -29.03
C PHE A 485 11.78 -10.68 -29.51
N THR A 486 11.22 -9.65 -28.86
CA THR A 486 9.85 -9.18 -29.17
C THR A 486 9.71 -8.60 -30.58
N SER A 487 10.80 -8.08 -31.15
CA SER A 487 10.84 -7.55 -32.51
C SER A 487 10.98 -8.69 -33.54
N GLY A 488 11.80 -9.71 -33.25
CA GLY A 488 11.92 -10.91 -34.08
C GLY A 488 10.63 -11.73 -34.15
N GLU A 489 9.84 -11.74 -33.08
CA GLU A 489 8.58 -12.48 -32.99
C GLU A 489 7.35 -11.62 -33.33
N LYS A 490 7.52 -10.49 -34.03
CA LYS A 490 6.45 -9.48 -34.21
C LYS A 490 5.16 -10.04 -34.82
N HIS A 491 5.27 -11.03 -35.72
CA HIS A 491 4.17 -11.58 -36.51
C HIS A 491 3.68 -12.95 -36.02
N LYS A 492 4.11 -13.37 -34.82
CA LYS A 492 3.77 -14.68 -34.25
C LYS A 492 2.54 -14.57 -33.34
N PRO A 493 1.46 -15.32 -33.60
CA PRO A 493 0.26 -15.34 -32.75
C PRO A 493 0.54 -15.64 -31.27
N GLU A 494 1.50 -16.53 -31.01
CA GLU A 494 1.89 -17.00 -29.67
C GLU A 494 2.45 -15.87 -28.78
N LYS A 495 2.77 -14.71 -29.36
CA LYS A 495 3.21 -13.49 -28.66
C LYS A 495 2.20 -13.00 -27.62
N VAL A 496 0.94 -13.41 -27.69
CA VAL A 496 -0.08 -13.16 -26.65
C VAL A 496 0.35 -13.69 -25.27
N ALA A 497 1.21 -14.71 -25.21
CA ALA A 497 1.80 -15.22 -23.96
C ALA A 497 2.61 -14.16 -23.19
N LEU A 498 2.99 -13.05 -23.83
CA LEU A 498 3.67 -11.93 -23.16
C LEU A 498 2.70 -10.93 -22.48
N GLY A 499 1.40 -11.22 -22.46
CA GLY A 499 0.32 -10.34 -22.00
C GLY A 499 -0.25 -9.44 -23.10
N LEU A 500 -1.37 -8.76 -22.81
CA LEU A 500 -2.15 -7.91 -23.72
C LEU A 500 -2.26 -6.46 -23.21
N PRO A 501 -2.42 -5.45 -24.09
CA PRO A 501 -2.57 -5.55 -25.54
C PRO A 501 -1.23 -5.70 -26.29
N ARG A 502 -1.23 -6.40 -27.43
CA ARG A 502 -0.07 -6.53 -28.33
C ARG A 502 -0.48 -6.38 -29.79
N LEU A 503 0.34 -5.67 -30.57
CA LEU A 503 0.21 -5.62 -32.03
C LEU A 503 0.89 -6.85 -32.64
N ILE A 504 0.09 -7.76 -33.20
CA ILE A 504 0.58 -9.03 -33.79
C ILE A 504 0.55 -8.99 -35.34
N HIS A 505 -0.21 -8.08 -35.97
CA HIS A 505 -0.15 -7.82 -37.42
C HIS A 505 -0.32 -6.33 -37.78
N ARG A 506 0.24 -5.90 -38.93
CA ARG A 506 -0.05 -4.61 -39.59
C ARG A 506 -1.11 -4.85 -40.67
N ARG A 507 -2.40 -4.90 -40.33
CA ARG A 507 -3.49 -4.87 -41.34
C ARG A 507 -4.64 -3.96 -40.85
N PRO A 508 -5.40 -3.32 -41.77
CA PRO A 508 -6.47 -2.38 -41.40
C PRO A 508 -7.62 -3.03 -40.62
N ASN A 509 -7.86 -4.32 -40.87
CA ASN A 509 -8.89 -5.12 -40.20
C ASN A 509 -8.25 -6.12 -39.26
N GLN A 510 -7.64 -5.64 -38.17
CA GLN A 510 -7.28 -6.54 -37.08
C GLN A 510 -8.60 -7.05 -36.49
N GLU A 511 -9.01 -8.29 -36.82
CA GLU A 511 -9.91 -9.03 -35.93
C GLU A 511 -9.25 -8.96 -34.55
N LYS A 512 -9.92 -8.28 -33.63
CA LYS A 512 -9.39 -8.01 -32.30
C LYS A 512 -9.02 -9.36 -31.71
N LEU A 513 -7.81 -9.52 -31.17
CA LEU A 513 -7.53 -10.67 -30.32
C LEU A 513 -8.36 -10.45 -29.06
N LEU A 514 -9.47 -11.16 -29.01
CA LEU A 514 -10.46 -11.07 -27.95
C LEU A 514 -10.02 -11.94 -26.78
N HIS A 515 -10.51 -11.61 -25.59
CA HIS A 515 -10.20 -12.40 -24.40
C HIS A 515 -10.92 -13.75 -24.47
N PRO A 516 -10.32 -14.87 -23.99
CA PRO A 516 -11.02 -16.16 -23.93
C PRO A 516 -12.29 -16.15 -23.06
N ALA A 517 -12.36 -15.25 -22.07
CA ALA A 517 -13.53 -15.11 -21.18
C ALA A 517 -14.53 -14.03 -21.62
N ASP A 518 -14.20 -13.16 -22.59
CA ASP A 518 -15.15 -12.20 -23.17
C ASP A 518 -14.74 -11.83 -24.60
N GLU A 519 -15.37 -12.48 -25.57
CA GLU A 519 -15.19 -12.24 -27.00
C GLU A 519 -15.61 -10.84 -27.46
N LYS A 520 -16.19 -10.00 -26.59
CA LYS A 520 -16.72 -8.68 -26.99
C LYS A 520 -15.85 -7.51 -26.53
N LYS A 521 -14.82 -7.73 -25.70
CA LYS A 521 -13.98 -6.65 -25.15
C LYS A 521 -12.48 -6.94 -25.25
N TYR A 522 -11.73 -5.89 -25.57
CA TYR A 522 -10.26 -5.87 -25.55
C TYR A 522 -9.81 -5.85 -24.08
N SER A 523 -9.81 -6.99 -23.38
CA SER A 523 -9.34 -6.98 -21.98
C SER A 523 -7.82 -6.91 -21.97
N ARG A 524 -7.29 -6.05 -21.08
CA ARG A 524 -5.85 -6.03 -20.80
C ARG A 524 -5.51 -7.33 -20.10
N HIS A 525 -4.30 -7.83 -20.27
CA HIS A 525 -3.78 -8.90 -19.41
C HIS A 525 -2.34 -8.56 -19.07
N ALA A 526 -2.05 -8.42 -17.79
CA ALA A 526 -0.72 -8.04 -17.36
C ALA A 526 0.31 -9.11 -17.77
N SER A 527 1.56 -8.69 -17.97
CA SER A 527 2.59 -9.59 -18.50
C SER A 527 2.89 -10.72 -17.50
N PRO A 528 2.89 -12.00 -17.92
CA PRO A 528 3.26 -13.11 -17.05
C PRO A 528 4.77 -13.18 -16.73
N LEU A 529 5.59 -12.39 -17.45
CA LEU A 529 7.02 -12.25 -17.21
C LEU A 529 7.31 -11.15 -16.20
N HIS A 530 8.11 -11.50 -15.20
CA HIS A 530 8.67 -10.60 -14.20
C HIS A 530 10.19 -10.58 -14.33
N PHE A 531 10.75 -9.39 -14.50
CA PHE A 531 12.20 -9.18 -14.46
C PHE A 531 12.58 -8.54 -13.12
N ARG A 532 13.51 -9.16 -12.40
CA ARG A 532 14.01 -8.69 -11.11
C ARG A 532 15.53 -8.56 -11.15
N LEU A 533 16.03 -7.34 -11.01
CA LEU A 533 17.46 -7.08 -10.94
C LEU A 533 18.01 -7.54 -9.60
N VAL A 534 19.18 -8.18 -9.64
CA VAL A 534 19.93 -8.62 -8.47
C VAL A 534 21.33 -8.05 -8.60
N GLU A 535 21.76 -7.35 -7.56
CA GLU A 535 23.14 -6.88 -7.46
C GLU A 535 24.01 -8.01 -6.89
N THR A 536 25.17 -8.20 -7.49
CA THR A 536 26.21 -9.16 -7.11
C THR A 536 27.55 -8.42 -7.00
N PRO A 537 28.58 -9.02 -6.38
CA PRO A 537 29.91 -8.40 -6.34
C PRO A 537 30.50 -8.10 -7.73
N GLN A 538 30.11 -8.86 -8.76
CA GLN A 538 30.60 -8.73 -10.13
C GLN A 538 29.76 -7.75 -10.99
N GLY A 539 28.63 -7.24 -10.47
CA GLY A 539 27.73 -6.32 -11.17
C GLY A 539 26.27 -6.70 -11.01
N TYR A 540 25.51 -6.69 -12.10
CA TYR A 540 24.08 -6.98 -12.09
C TYR A 540 23.73 -8.22 -12.90
N VAL A 541 22.86 -9.04 -12.32
CA VAL A 541 22.16 -10.13 -13.01
C VAL A 541 20.65 -9.85 -12.96
N VAL A 542 19.88 -10.48 -13.85
CA VAL A 542 18.42 -10.45 -13.80
C VAL A 542 17.89 -11.85 -13.54
N ARG A 543 16.97 -11.95 -12.58
CA ARG A 543 16.07 -13.09 -12.49
C ARG A 543 14.88 -12.83 -13.39
N VAL A 544 14.73 -13.65 -14.42
CA VAL A 544 13.54 -13.68 -15.26
C VAL A 544 12.64 -14.79 -14.74
N SER A 545 11.41 -14.44 -14.38
CA SER A 545 10.42 -15.36 -13.84
C SER A 545 9.15 -15.31 -14.70
N ALA A 546 8.64 -16.47 -15.08
CA ALA A 546 7.38 -16.62 -15.81
C ALA A 546 6.38 -17.36 -14.94
N LEU A 547 5.28 -16.70 -14.58
CA LEU A 547 4.11 -17.34 -13.97
C LEU A 547 3.17 -17.73 -15.12
N HIS A 548 3.22 -18.98 -15.59
CA HIS A 548 2.50 -19.37 -16.80
C HIS A 548 0.99 -19.16 -16.62
N SER A 549 0.34 -18.59 -17.64
CA SER A 549 -1.10 -18.35 -17.61
C SER A 549 -1.82 -19.47 -18.35
N PRO A 550 -2.84 -20.10 -17.76
CA PRO A 550 -3.69 -21.06 -18.46
C PRO A 550 -4.58 -20.39 -19.52
N HIS A 551 -4.56 -19.05 -19.62
CA HIS A 551 -5.44 -18.26 -20.48
C HIS A 551 -4.69 -17.44 -21.56
N LEU A 552 -3.35 -17.53 -21.64
CA LEU A 552 -2.54 -16.78 -22.62
C LEU A 552 -1.52 -17.65 -23.39
N PRO A 553 -1.91 -18.32 -24.48
CA PRO A 553 -3.28 -18.65 -24.89
C PRO A 553 -3.83 -19.91 -24.17
N ASP A 554 -2.94 -20.82 -23.81
CA ASP A 554 -3.15 -21.99 -22.97
C ASP A 554 -1.85 -22.23 -22.17
N LEU A 555 -1.91 -23.06 -21.14
CA LEU A 555 -0.78 -23.29 -20.23
C LEU A 555 0.48 -23.81 -20.95
N ALA A 556 0.34 -24.76 -21.88
CA ALA A 556 1.46 -25.40 -22.56
C ALA A 556 2.14 -24.44 -23.54
N THR A 557 1.35 -23.73 -24.36
CA THR A 557 1.84 -22.72 -25.29
C THR A 557 2.47 -21.54 -24.55
N SER A 558 1.86 -21.09 -23.44
CA SER A 558 2.39 -20.04 -22.58
C SER A 558 3.76 -20.41 -22.04
N LYS A 559 3.88 -21.61 -21.46
CA LYS A 559 5.15 -22.13 -20.93
C LYS A 559 6.24 -22.19 -22.00
N ALA A 560 5.99 -22.88 -23.11
CA ALA A 560 6.97 -23.03 -24.18
C ALA A 560 7.44 -21.68 -24.74
N TYR A 561 6.51 -20.73 -24.94
CA TYR A 561 6.84 -19.42 -25.50
C TYR A 561 7.64 -18.54 -24.52
N LEU A 562 7.31 -18.58 -23.23
CA LEU A 562 8.03 -17.83 -22.20
C LEU A 562 9.43 -18.40 -21.95
N GLU A 563 9.60 -19.72 -21.98
CA GLU A 563 10.92 -20.36 -21.91
C GLU A 563 11.77 -20.05 -23.14
N LYS A 564 11.18 -20.06 -24.34
CA LYS A 564 11.83 -19.59 -25.58
C LYS A 564 12.31 -18.14 -25.44
N CYS A 565 11.49 -17.25 -24.87
CA CYS A 565 11.87 -15.86 -24.59
C CYS A 565 13.10 -15.78 -23.69
N MET A 566 13.11 -16.51 -22.58
CA MET A 566 14.26 -16.54 -21.65
C MET A 566 15.53 -17.09 -22.30
N HIS A 567 15.42 -18.11 -23.15
CA HIS A 567 16.55 -18.67 -23.89
C HIS A 567 17.12 -17.66 -24.89
N ARG A 568 16.29 -17.05 -25.73
CA ARG A 568 16.73 -16.04 -26.72
C ARG A 568 17.34 -14.81 -26.06
N MET A 569 16.80 -14.37 -24.92
CA MET A 569 17.40 -13.28 -24.16
C MET A 569 18.81 -13.64 -23.63
N GLU A 570 19.03 -14.88 -23.21
CA GLU A 570 20.34 -15.36 -22.78
C GLU A 570 21.35 -15.37 -23.93
N GLU A 571 20.96 -15.92 -25.08
CA GLU A 571 21.81 -15.95 -26.30
C GLU A 571 22.24 -14.52 -26.69
N PHE A 572 21.28 -13.59 -26.71
CA PHE A 572 21.55 -12.18 -27.01
C PHE A 572 22.53 -11.56 -26.01
N LEU A 573 22.37 -11.81 -24.71
CA LEU A 573 23.27 -11.26 -23.70
C LEU A 573 24.69 -11.85 -23.76
N LYS A 574 24.82 -13.11 -24.19
CA LYS A 574 26.12 -13.79 -24.35
C LYS A 574 26.85 -13.36 -25.62
N HIS A 575 26.14 -13.29 -26.76
CA HIS A 575 26.74 -13.21 -28.10
C HIS A 575 26.36 -11.96 -28.90
N GLY A 576 25.44 -11.13 -28.41
CA GLY A 576 24.99 -9.91 -29.08
C GLY A 576 24.15 -10.14 -30.35
N LYS A 577 23.66 -11.36 -30.58
CA LYS A 577 22.83 -11.76 -31.72
C LYS A 577 21.43 -12.15 -31.29
#